data_AF-A0A7X6U7F6-F1
#
_entry.id   AF-A0A7X6U7F6-F1
#
_cell.length_a   1.000
_cell.length_b   1.000
_cell.length_c   1.000
_cell.angle_alpha   90.00
_cell.angle_beta   90.00
_cell.angle_gamma   90.00
#
_symmetry.space_group_name_H-M   'P 1'
#
loop_
_entity.id
_entity.type
_entity.pdbx_description
1 polymer ?
#
loop_
_entity_poly.entity_id
_entity_poly.type
_entity_poly.pdbx_seq_one_letter_code
_entity_poly.pdbx_strand_id
1 'polypeptide(L)'
;MSFMFSPYPYDDPNAVNRIAAADSLAPGISRNTEETVRILALRALTVVRRTGRLIIGIEPYLTAPAEQFSEKLAQALHGMGLGVTIRQTDNLFLDSDLLDKKLQPHLPEDRDTDPVLLFGSLFEGGYEALLDEAAVQDLAQELDAFSVSGRGILIVSGYAA
;
A
#
# COMPACT_ATOMS: atom_id res chain seq x y z
N MET A 1 34.31 1.31 -7.01
CA MET A 1 34.13 2.39 -6.03
C MET A 1 33.67 1.75 -4.73
N SER A 2 34.54 1.75 -3.71
CA SER A 2 34.21 1.25 -2.39
C SER A 2 33.33 2.27 -1.65
N PHE A 3 32.22 1.82 -1.09
CA PHE A 3 31.51 2.57 -0.05
C PHE A 3 32.51 2.86 1.09
N MET A 4 32.96 4.12 1.23
CA MET A 4 33.85 4.58 2.30
C MET A 4 33.07 5.02 3.54
N PHE A 5 32.10 4.21 3.94
CA PHE A 5 31.69 4.19 5.33
C PHE A 5 32.19 2.85 5.84
N SER A 6 33.19 2.87 6.72
CA SER A 6 33.43 1.69 7.56
C SER A 6 32.07 1.38 8.17
N PRO A 7 31.46 0.21 7.88
CA PRO A 7 30.20 -0.12 8.53
C PRO A 7 30.48 0.02 10.01
N TYR A 8 29.75 0.93 10.65
CA TYR A 8 29.79 1.04 12.09
C TYR A 8 29.53 -0.38 12.59
N PRO A 9 30.37 -0.93 13.49
CA PRO A 9 30.17 -2.30 13.94
C PRO A 9 28.72 -2.40 14.39
N TYR A 10 27.90 -3.17 13.67
CA TYR A 10 26.54 -3.41 14.11
C TYR A 10 26.68 -3.98 15.52
N ASP A 11 26.11 -3.28 16.51
CA ASP A 11 26.22 -3.68 17.91
C ASP A 11 25.71 -5.12 18.14
N ASP A 12 24.85 -5.61 17.24
CA ASP A 12 24.39 -6.98 17.18
C ASP A 12 24.69 -7.65 15.82
N PRO A 13 25.62 -8.63 15.77
CA PRO A 13 25.89 -9.40 14.55
C PRO A 13 24.73 -10.34 14.15
N ASN A 14 23.69 -10.47 15.00
CA ASN A 14 22.49 -11.25 14.77
C ASN A 14 21.22 -10.37 14.72
N ALA A 15 21.31 -9.14 14.24
CA ALA A 15 20.16 -8.24 14.13
C ALA A 15 19.02 -8.92 13.33
N VAL A 16 18.01 -9.42 14.04
CA VAL A 16 16.78 -9.98 13.46
C VAL A 16 15.65 -9.03 13.76
N ASN A 17 15.09 -8.41 12.72
CA ASN A 17 13.85 -7.65 12.81
C ASN A 17 12.69 -8.62 13.09
N ARG A 18 12.35 -8.80 14.37
CA ARG A 18 11.16 -9.55 14.78
C ARG A 18 9.94 -8.66 14.58
N ILE A 19 9.00 -9.10 13.75
CA ILE A 19 7.70 -8.44 13.66
C ILE A 19 6.98 -8.68 14.99
N ALA A 20 6.83 -7.63 15.78
CA ALA A 20 6.04 -7.65 17.01
C ALA A 20 4.55 -7.61 16.67
N ALA A 21 4.03 -8.69 16.08
CA ALA A 21 2.60 -8.82 15.82
C ALA A 21 1.89 -9.23 17.12
N ALA A 22 0.75 -8.63 17.41
CA ALA A 22 -0.13 -9.09 18.49
C ALA A 22 -0.56 -10.54 18.22
N ASP A 23 -0.69 -11.37 19.27
CA ASP A 23 -1.09 -12.78 19.13
C ASP A 23 -2.43 -12.95 18.39
N SER A 24 -3.31 -11.95 18.47
CA SER A 24 -4.57 -11.90 17.75
C SER A 24 -4.42 -11.82 16.23
N LEU A 25 -3.28 -11.33 15.73
CA LEU A 25 -2.98 -11.19 14.30
C LEU A 25 -2.37 -12.47 13.71
N ALA A 26 -1.70 -13.29 14.52
CA ALA A 26 -1.01 -14.49 14.05
C ALA A 26 -1.89 -15.44 13.21
N PRO A 27 -3.18 -15.71 13.55
CA PRO A 27 -4.06 -16.54 12.72
C PRO A 27 -4.42 -15.95 11.35
N GLY A 28 -4.21 -14.64 11.16
CA GLY A 28 -4.45 -13.94 9.90
C GLY A 28 -3.24 -13.92 8.97
N ILE A 29 -2.07 -14.38 9.43
CA ILE A 29 -0.83 -14.37 8.65
C ILE A 29 -0.73 -15.67 7.84
N SER A 30 -0.72 -15.53 6.52
CA SER A 30 -0.45 -16.60 5.55
C SER A 30 0.98 -16.49 5.01
N ARG A 31 1.48 -17.57 4.40
CA ARG A 31 2.90 -17.67 4.00
C ARG A 31 3.15 -17.48 2.51
N ASN A 32 2.10 -17.45 1.70
CA ASN A 32 2.20 -17.27 0.26
C ASN A 32 0.91 -16.67 -0.32
N THR A 33 1.01 -16.19 -1.56
CA THR A 33 -0.09 -15.53 -2.27
C THR A 33 -1.31 -16.43 -2.41
N GLU A 34 -1.14 -17.68 -2.79
CA GLU A 34 -2.21 -18.63 -3.10
C GLU A 34 -3.04 -18.98 -1.85
N GLU A 35 -2.38 -19.20 -0.72
CA GLU A 35 -3.03 -19.39 0.58
C GLU A 35 -3.81 -18.14 0.99
N THR A 36 -3.20 -16.96 0.84
CA THR A 36 -3.82 -15.67 1.17
C THR A 36 -5.08 -15.44 0.32
N VAL A 37 -4.97 -15.61 -1.00
CA VAL A 37 -6.08 -15.46 -1.95
C VAL A 37 -7.21 -16.43 -1.60
N ARG A 38 -6.91 -17.69 -1.29
CA ARG A 38 -7.94 -18.67 -0.90
C ARG A 38 -8.67 -18.24 0.36
N ILE A 39 -7.95 -17.79 1.39
CA ILE A 39 -8.54 -17.34 2.66
C ILE A 39 -9.42 -16.11 2.43
N LEU A 40 -8.92 -15.12 1.71
CA LEU A 40 -9.65 -13.87 1.43
C LEU A 40 -10.87 -14.12 0.56
N ALA A 41 -10.77 -14.96 -0.49
CA ALA A 41 -11.90 -15.27 -1.36
C ALA A 41 -13.05 -15.96 -0.61
N LEU A 42 -12.74 -16.92 0.27
CA LEU A 42 -13.75 -17.59 1.10
C LEU A 42 -14.42 -16.63 2.10
N ARG A 43 -13.64 -15.73 2.71
CA ARG A 43 -14.18 -14.70 3.60
C ARG A 43 -15.07 -13.72 2.83
N ALA A 44 -14.61 -13.24 1.68
CA ALA A 44 -15.34 -12.33 0.82
C ALA A 44 -16.68 -12.92 0.35
N LEU A 45 -16.68 -14.18 -0.10
CA LEU A 45 -17.90 -14.91 -0.47
C LEU A 45 -18.93 -14.92 0.66
N THR A 46 -18.47 -15.18 1.90
CA THR A 46 -19.34 -15.21 3.08
C THR A 46 -19.98 -13.84 3.33
N VAL A 47 -19.18 -12.76 3.26
CA VAL A 47 -19.68 -11.40 3.49
C VAL A 47 -20.62 -10.96 2.38
N VAL A 48 -20.26 -11.15 1.11
CA VAL A 48 -21.08 -10.75 -0.04
C VAL A 48 -22.39 -11.52 -0.09
N ARG A 49 -22.44 -12.81 0.27
CA ARG A 49 -23.70 -13.56 0.36
C ARG A 49 -24.67 -12.98 1.41
N ARG A 50 -24.13 -12.40 2.49
CA ARG A 50 -24.93 -11.81 3.57
C ARG A 50 -25.37 -10.38 3.26
N THR A 51 -24.52 -9.60 2.62
CA THR A 51 -24.67 -8.14 2.51
C THR A 51 -24.89 -7.65 1.08
N GLY A 52 -24.67 -8.51 0.08
CA GLY A 52 -24.69 -8.18 -1.34
C GLY A 52 -23.42 -7.48 -1.85
N ARG A 53 -22.52 -7.02 -0.97
CA ARG A 53 -21.37 -6.18 -1.32
C ARG A 53 -20.19 -6.30 -0.36
N LEU A 54 -18.99 -5.94 -0.81
CA LEU A 54 -17.80 -5.83 0.03
C LEU A 54 -16.78 -4.87 -0.60
N ILE A 55 -16.14 -4.05 0.22
CA ILE A 55 -14.95 -3.28 -0.16
C ILE A 55 -13.73 -3.94 0.50
N ILE A 56 -12.65 -4.10 -0.27
CA ILE A 56 -11.37 -4.65 0.20
C ILE A 56 -10.27 -3.63 -0.12
N GLY A 57 -9.60 -3.10 0.90
CA GLY A 57 -8.37 -2.33 0.73
C GLY A 57 -7.14 -3.24 0.73
N ILE A 58 -6.22 -3.04 -0.21
CA ILE A 58 -4.96 -3.77 -0.35
C ILE A 58 -3.82 -2.76 -0.43
N GLU A 59 -3.19 -2.49 0.70
CA GLU A 59 -2.01 -1.64 0.79
C GLU A 59 -0.73 -2.50 0.82
N PRO A 60 0.13 -2.44 -0.21
CA PRO A 60 1.38 -3.17 -0.25
C PRO A 60 2.50 -2.47 0.53
N TYR A 61 3.44 -3.26 1.04
CA TYR A 61 4.79 -2.74 1.29
C TYR A 61 5.43 -2.30 -0.02
N LEU A 62 6.37 -1.34 0.07
CA LEU A 62 7.13 -0.88 -1.09
C LEU A 62 7.71 -2.08 -1.86
N THR A 63 7.53 -2.09 -3.18
CA THR A 63 7.94 -3.16 -4.13
C THR A 63 7.15 -4.46 -4.08
N ALA A 64 6.19 -4.64 -3.16
CA ALA A 64 5.33 -5.82 -3.19
C ALA A 64 4.41 -5.77 -4.42
N PRO A 65 4.16 -6.92 -5.10
CA PRO A 65 3.41 -6.96 -6.35
C PRO A 65 1.89 -6.88 -6.11
N ALA A 66 1.40 -5.74 -5.60
CA ALA A 66 -0.02 -5.52 -5.28
C ALA A 66 -0.94 -5.77 -6.47
N GLU A 67 -0.59 -5.27 -7.65
CA GLU A 67 -1.39 -5.45 -8.86
C GLU A 67 -1.62 -6.94 -9.14
N GLN A 68 -0.55 -7.73 -9.23
CA GLN A 68 -0.62 -9.18 -9.46
C GLN A 68 -1.41 -9.90 -8.37
N PHE A 69 -1.29 -9.45 -7.12
CA PHE A 69 -2.06 -10.00 -6.01
C PHE A 69 -3.56 -9.69 -6.14
N SER A 70 -3.90 -8.44 -6.43
CA SER A 70 -5.28 -7.97 -6.61
C SER A 70 -5.98 -8.67 -7.78
N GLU A 71 -5.27 -8.88 -8.89
CA GLU A 71 -5.74 -9.63 -10.06
C GLU A 71 -5.98 -11.12 -9.73
N LYS A 72 -5.02 -11.77 -9.04
CA LYS A 72 -5.19 -13.16 -8.59
C LYS A 72 -6.39 -13.31 -7.67
N LEU A 73 -6.60 -12.36 -6.76
CA LEU A 73 -7.77 -12.36 -5.88
C LEU A 73 -9.06 -12.17 -6.68
N ALA A 74 -9.11 -11.20 -7.60
CA ALA A 74 -10.26 -10.98 -8.47
C ALA A 74 -10.59 -12.21 -9.32
N GLN A 75 -9.58 -12.88 -9.88
CA GLN A 75 -9.76 -14.12 -10.64
C GLN A 75 -10.38 -15.23 -9.79
N ALA A 76 -9.90 -15.42 -8.56
CA ALA A 76 -10.45 -16.41 -7.64
C ALA A 76 -11.93 -16.11 -7.29
N LEU A 77 -12.26 -14.83 -7.08
CA LEU A 77 -13.62 -14.36 -6.77
C LEU A 77 -14.57 -14.48 -7.98
N HIS A 78 -14.11 -14.14 -9.19
CA HIS A 78 -14.85 -14.37 -10.43
C HIS A 78 -15.13 -15.86 -10.63
N GLY A 79 -14.15 -16.73 -10.35
CA GLY A 79 -14.32 -18.19 -10.38
C GLY A 79 -15.40 -18.70 -9.39
N MET A 80 -15.74 -17.92 -8.36
CA MET A 80 -16.83 -18.19 -7.43
C MET A 80 -18.17 -17.55 -7.85
N GLY A 81 -18.23 -16.90 -9.02
CA GLY A 81 -19.43 -16.25 -9.55
C GLY A 81 -19.73 -14.87 -8.95
N LEU A 82 -18.74 -14.21 -8.34
CA LEU A 82 -18.90 -12.87 -7.78
C LEU A 82 -18.46 -11.82 -8.80
N GLY A 83 -19.21 -10.71 -8.92
CA GLY A 83 -18.74 -9.53 -9.67
C GLY A 83 -17.65 -8.81 -8.89
N VAL A 84 -16.56 -8.44 -9.55
CA VAL A 84 -15.40 -7.76 -8.95
C VAL A 84 -14.95 -6.61 -9.83
N THR A 85 -14.67 -5.46 -9.20
CA THR A 85 -14.04 -4.29 -9.80
C THR A 85 -12.77 -3.97 -9.01
N ILE A 86 -11.68 -3.62 -9.70
CA ILE A 86 -10.44 -3.17 -9.08
C ILE A 86 -10.26 -1.68 -9.37
N ARG A 87 -9.99 -0.90 -8.33
CA ARG A 87 -9.62 0.51 -8.36
C ARG A 87 -8.19 0.65 -7.86
N GLN A 88 -7.26 0.96 -8.75
CA GLN A 88 -5.87 1.25 -8.35
C GLN A 88 -5.78 2.60 -7.65
N THR A 89 -4.75 2.87 -6.86
CA THR A 89 -4.57 4.16 -6.15
C THR A 89 -3.43 5.02 -6.69
N ASP A 90 -2.88 4.69 -7.86
CA ASP A 90 -1.71 5.36 -8.45
C ASP A 90 -1.91 6.87 -8.66
N ASN A 91 -3.17 7.32 -8.76
CA ASN A 91 -3.54 8.71 -8.96
C ASN A 91 -3.89 9.47 -7.67
N LEU A 92 -3.67 8.89 -6.49
CA LEU A 92 -3.95 9.57 -5.22
C LEU A 92 -2.83 10.50 -4.76
N PHE A 93 -1.62 10.37 -5.32
CA PHE A 93 -0.51 11.25 -5.00
C PHE A 93 -0.53 12.52 -5.83
N LEU A 94 0.07 13.57 -5.29
CA LEU A 94 0.40 14.76 -6.06
C LEU A 94 1.29 14.37 -7.26
N ASP A 95 1.21 15.18 -8.31
CA ASP A 95 2.08 15.06 -9.48
C ASP A 95 3.57 15.05 -9.08
N SER A 96 4.38 14.27 -9.80
CA SER A 96 5.80 14.11 -9.50
C SER A 96 6.55 15.45 -9.45
N ASP A 97 6.27 16.38 -10.37
CA ASP A 97 6.94 17.68 -10.38
C ASP A 97 6.55 18.54 -9.17
N LEU A 98 5.34 18.35 -8.66
CA LEU A 98 4.88 19.02 -7.43
C LEU A 98 5.53 18.40 -6.20
N LEU A 99 5.62 17.06 -6.13
CA LEU A 99 6.30 16.35 -5.06
C LEU A 99 7.79 16.74 -5.00
N ASP A 100 8.46 16.77 -6.15
CA ASP A 100 9.88 17.16 -6.22
C ASP A 100 10.09 18.58 -5.70
N LYS A 101 9.28 19.55 -6.13
CA LYS A 101 9.34 20.92 -5.61
C LYS A 101 9.05 21.00 -4.12
N LYS A 102 8.10 20.19 -3.63
CA LYS A 102 7.68 20.17 -2.22
C LYS A 102 8.76 19.58 -1.33
N LEU A 103 9.48 18.57 -1.81
CA LEU A 103 10.49 17.83 -1.07
C LEU A 103 11.91 18.41 -1.27
N GLN A 104 12.16 19.18 -2.33
CA GLN A 104 13.46 19.80 -2.63
C GLN A 104 14.10 20.55 -1.44
N PRO A 105 13.36 21.34 -0.63
CA PRO A 105 13.96 22.01 0.53
C PRO A 105 14.44 21.03 1.62
N HIS A 106 13.88 19.81 1.63
CA HIS A 106 14.19 18.76 2.58
C HIS A 106 15.27 17.80 2.07
N LEU A 107 15.46 17.73 0.76
CA LEU A 107 16.48 16.92 0.08
C LEU A 107 17.23 17.78 -0.95
N PRO A 108 18.07 18.73 -0.50
CA PRO A 108 18.79 19.63 -1.39
C PRO A 108 19.87 18.87 -2.19
N GLU A 109 19.90 19.08 -3.51
CA GLU A 109 20.92 18.49 -4.39
C GLU A 109 22.20 19.34 -4.49
N ASP A 110 22.87 19.62 -3.37
CA ASP A 110 24.14 20.38 -3.35
C ASP A 110 25.35 19.44 -3.45
N ARG A 111 25.80 19.15 -4.68
CA ARG A 111 26.96 18.27 -4.92
C ARG A 111 28.33 18.93 -4.65
N ASP A 112 28.38 20.23 -4.39
CA ASP A 112 29.63 20.91 -4.05
C ASP A 112 29.93 20.75 -2.55
N THR A 113 28.92 20.99 -1.70
CA THR A 113 29.05 20.84 -0.24
C THR A 113 28.77 19.41 0.23
N ASP A 114 27.86 18.70 -0.44
CA ASP A 114 27.48 17.31 -0.18
C ASP A 114 27.51 16.47 -1.48
N PRO A 115 28.71 16.10 -1.99
CA PRO A 115 28.86 15.39 -3.26
C PRO A 115 28.06 14.09 -3.39
N VAL A 116 27.71 13.49 -2.25
CA VAL A 116 27.05 12.19 -2.12
C VAL A 116 25.56 12.29 -1.76
N LEU A 117 25.04 13.50 -1.53
CA LEU A 117 23.62 13.78 -1.21
C LEU A 117 23.11 12.98 0.00
N LEU A 118 23.88 12.99 1.09
CA LEU A 118 23.55 12.31 2.34
C LEU A 118 22.70 13.16 3.28
N PHE A 119 22.80 14.49 3.19
CA PHE A 119 22.16 15.38 4.14
C PHE A 119 20.79 15.84 3.64
N GLY A 120 19.83 15.85 4.56
CA GLY A 120 18.48 16.34 4.36
C GLY A 120 17.88 16.82 5.68
N SER A 121 16.64 17.31 5.62
CA SER A 121 15.85 17.65 6.80
C SER A 121 14.55 16.86 6.82
N LEU A 122 13.96 16.73 8.01
CA LEU A 122 12.69 16.04 8.16
C LEU A 122 11.58 16.82 7.46
N PHE A 123 10.75 16.09 6.73
CA PHE A 123 9.51 16.61 6.18
C PHE A 123 8.39 16.47 7.24
N GLU A 124 7.89 17.60 7.72
CA GLU A 124 6.90 17.65 8.82
C GLU A 124 5.44 17.47 8.35
N GLY A 125 5.21 17.39 7.03
CA GLY A 125 3.86 17.35 6.47
C GLY A 125 3.13 16.01 6.62
N GLY A 126 3.81 14.94 7.04
CA GLY A 126 3.22 13.60 7.10
C GLY A 126 2.95 12.99 5.73
N TYR A 127 2.23 11.88 5.70
CA TYR A 127 1.93 11.15 4.46
C TYR A 127 0.83 11.84 3.66
N GLU A 128 -0.15 12.41 4.36
CA GLU A 128 -1.32 13.08 3.81
C GLU A 128 -0.94 14.30 2.98
N ALA A 129 0.15 15.00 3.34
CA ALA A 129 0.63 16.15 2.58
C ALA A 129 1.28 15.79 1.23
N LEU A 130 1.42 14.49 0.92
CA LEU A 130 1.89 13.98 -0.37
C LEU A 130 0.72 13.59 -1.29
N LEU A 131 -0.51 13.56 -0.76
CA LEU A 131 -1.70 13.16 -1.48
C LEU A 131 -2.39 14.35 -2.15
N ASP A 132 -3.03 14.08 -3.28
CA ASP A 132 -3.94 15.01 -3.94
C ASP A 132 -5.31 14.92 -3.23
N GLU A 133 -5.69 16.02 -2.55
CA GLU A 133 -6.91 16.07 -1.76
C GLU A 133 -8.17 15.83 -2.61
N ALA A 134 -8.21 16.29 -3.86
CA ALA A 134 -9.35 16.10 -4.73
C ALA A 134 -9.48 14.62 -5.14
N ALA A 135 -8.36 13.99 -5.53
CA ALA A 135 -8.35 12.57 -5.87
C ALA A 135 -8.76 11.67 -4.69
N VAL A 136 -8.31 12.01 -3.47
CA VAL A 136 -8.71 11.32 -2.23
C VAL A 136 -10.20 11.51 -1.95
N GLN A 137 -10.73 12.73 -2.09
CA GLN A 137 -12.16 13.00 -1.90
C GLN A 137 -13.02 12.26 -2.93
N ASP A 138 -12.58 12.19 -4.19
CA ASP A 138 -13.27 11.46 -5.25
C ASP A 138 -13.32 9.96 -4.94
N LEU A 139 -12.21 9.37 -4.48
CA LEU A 139 -12.19 7.97 -4.05
C LEU A 139 -13.11 7.77 -2.85
N ALA A 140 -13.08 8.65 -1.83
CA ALA A 140 -13.95 8.54 -0.67
C ALA A 140 -15.44 8.54 -1.07
N GLN A 141 -15.83 9.41 -2.00
CA GLN A 141 -17.20 9.44 -2.54
C GLN A 141 -17.55 8.16 -3.31
N GLU A 142 -16.61 7.61 -4.09
CA GLU A 142 -16.79 6.32 -4.77
C GLU A 142 -17.04 5.18 -3.77
N LEU A 143 -16.24 5.13 -2.69
CA LEU A 143 -16.38 4.11 -1.63
C LEU A 143 -17.71 4.26 -0.89
N ASP A 144 -18.11 5.48 -0.55
CA ASP A 144 -19.39 5.76 0.10
C ASP A 144 -20.57 5.34 -0.80
N ALA A 145 -20.54 5.70 -2.08
CA ALA A 145 -21.58 5.31 -3.03
C ALA A 145 -21.69 3.78 -3.20
N PHE A 146 -20.54 3.08 -3.26
CA PHE A 146 -20.50 1.63 -3.31
C PHE A 146 -21.03 0.99 -2.01
N SER A 147 -20.71 1.58 -0.86
CA SER A 147 -21.19 1.11 0.45
C SER A 147 -22.72 1.18 0.60
N VAL A 148 -23.38 2.09 -0.14
CA VAL A 148 -24.84 2.30 -0.09
C VAL A 148 -25.57 1.52 -1.18
N SER A 149 -25.06 1.51 -2.41
CA SER A 149 -25.78 0.98 -3.59
C SER A 149 -25.00 -0.04 -4.41
N GLY A 150 -23.72 -0.26 -4.10
CA GLY A 150 -22.87 -1.21 -4.80
C GLY A 150 -23.35 -2.65 -4.67
N ARG A 151 -22.89 -3.48 -5.62
CA ARG A 151 -23.12 -4.94 -5.65
C ARG A 151 -21.82 -5.64 -6.03
N GLY A 152 -21.54 -6.78 -5.40
CA GLY A 152 -20.31 -7.53 -5.65
C GLY A 152 -19.15 -6.98 -4.82
N ILE A 153 -17.95 -6.96 -5.39
CA ILE A 153 -16.73 -6.61 -4.64
C ILE A 153 -16.02 -5.45 -5.34
N LEU A 154 -15.65 -4.43 -4.56
CA LEU A 154 -14.72 -3.38 -4.97
C LEU A 154 -13.40 -3.61 -4.25
N ILE A 155 -12.33 -3.82 -5.00
CA ILE A 155 -10.97 -3.91 -4.48
C ILE A 155 -10.29 -2.57 -4.73
N VAL A 156 -9.84 -1.90 -3.67
CA VAL A 156 -8.96 -0.73 -3.73
C VAL A 156 -7.54 -1.24 -3.51
N SER A 157 -6.63 -0.99 -4.44
CA SER A 157 -5.30 -1.59 -4.43
C SER A 157 -4.21 -0.58 -4.76
N GLY A 158 -3.12 -0.62 -4.00
CA GLY A 158 -1.96 0.25 -4.20
C GLY A 158 -1.61 1.03 -2.94
N TYR A 159 -0.70 1.99 -3.06
CA TYR A 159 -0.31 2.83 -1.94
C TYR A 159 -1.45 3.79 -1.57
N ALA A 160 -1.68 4.04 -0.27
CA ALA A 160 -2.80 4.85 0.24
C ALA A 160 -4.21 4.25 -0.02
N ALA A 161 -4.32 2.92 -0.10
CA ALA A 161 -5.57 2.17 -0.33
C ALA A 161 -6.40 1.88 0.92
#